data_AF-U2L596-F1
#
_entry.id   AF-U2L596-F1
#
_cell.length_a   1.000
_cell.length_b   1.000
_cell.length_c   1.000
_cell.angle_alpha   90.00
_cell.angle_beta   90.00
_cell.angle_gamma   90.00
#
_symmetry.space_group_name_H-M   'P 1'
#
loop_
_entity.id
_entity.type
_entity.pdbx_description
1 polymer ?
#
loop_
_entity_poly.entity_id
_entity_poly.type
_entity_poly.pdbx_seq_one_letter_code
_entity_poly.pdbx_strand_id
1 'polypeptide(L)'
;MNKQEFLDILEEHKELCFQEQIDYEKFYLYSIVTHSTAIEGSTMTEVENQLLFDEGLSAKGKSIIEQNMNLDLKAAYERSMEMAREHTPFSIDMLKELSSIVMRRTGEDIQCTWRCI
;
A
#
# COMPACT_ATOMS: atom_id res chain seq x y z
N MET A 1 27.92 -2.54 -27.95
CA MET A 1 26.76 -1.64 -27.82
C MET A 1 27.28 -0.22 -27.95
N ASN A 2 26.92 0.47 -29.03
CA ASN A 2 27.39 1.82 -29.29
C ASN A 2 26.61 2.80 -28.39
N LYS A 3 27.26 3.85 -27.87
CA LYS A 3 26.63 4.80 -26.94
C LYS A 3 25.39 5.47 -27.54
N GLN A 4 25.44 5.74 -28.84
CA GLN A 4 24.34 6.35 -29.58
C GLN A 4 23.12 5.43 -29.67
N GLU A 5 23.36 4.17 -30.02
CA GLU A 5 22.35 3.10 -30.08
C GLU A 5 21.59 2.92 -28.76
N PHE A 6 22.28 3.04 -27.62
CA PHE A 6 21.66 2.97 -26.30
C PHE A 6 20.76 4.20 -25.99
N LEU A 7 21.15 5.39 -26.44
CA LEU A 7 20.36 6.60 -26.26
C LEU A 7 19.11 6.58 -27.13
N ASP A 8 19.25 6.12 -28.38
CA ASP A 8 18.13 6.02 -29.32
C ASP A 8 17.08 5.01 -28.81
N ILE A 9 17.51 3.85 -28.27
CA ILE A 9 16.62 2.87 -27.63
C ILE A 9 15.93 3.44 -26.38
N LEU A 10 16.65 4.25 -25.58
CA LEU A 10 16.06 4.91 -24.40
C LEU A 10 15.00 5.95 -24.78
N GLU A 11 15.20 6.66 -25.88
CA GLU A 11 14.25 7.65 -26.40
C GLU A 11 13.01 6.96 -26.96
N GLU A 12 13.17 5.92 -27.79
CA GLU A 12 12.07 5.09 -28.29
C GLU A 12 11.28 4.46 -27.13
N HIS A 13 11.95 3.94 -26.10
CA HIS A 13 11.29 3.40 -24.91
C HIS A 13 10.45 4.45 -24.15
N LYS A 14 10.92 5.70 -24.09
CA LYS A 14 10.17 6.80 -23.48
C LYS A 14 8.97 7.22 -24.34
N GLU A 15 9.15 7.32 -25.66
CA GLU A 15 8.06 7.69 -26.58
C GLU A 15 6.93 6.67 -26.61
N LEU A 16 7.27 5.38 -26.52
CA LEU A 16 6.28 4.30 -26.49
C LEU A 16 5.44 4.26 -25.21
N CYS A 17 5.79 5.07 -24.19
CA CYS A 17 5.06 5.19 -22.92
C CYS A 17 4.67 3.82 -22.31
N PHE A 18 5.46 2.77 -22.53
CA PHE A 18 5.22 1.45 -21.95
C PHE A 18 5.11 1.50 -20.42
N GLN A 19 5.78 2.47 -19.80
CA GLN A 19 5.70 2.74 -18.37
C GLN A 19 4.31 3.22 -17.93
N GLU A 20 3.54 3.88 -18.79
CA GLU A 20 2.18 4.36 -18.48
C GLU A 20 1.12 3.26 -18.54
N GLN A 21 1.46 2.07 -19.05
CA GLN A 21 0.56 0.91 -19.03
C GLN A 21 0.42 0.29 -17.63
N ILE A 22 1.37 0.57 -16.73
CA ILE A 22 1.38 0.07 -15.36
C ILE A 22 1.04 1.24 -14.43
N ASP A 23 -0.05 1.11 -13.69
CA ASP A 23 -0.35 2.02 -12.58
C ASP A 23 0.61 1.73 -11.42
N TYR A 24 1.73 2.44 -11.41
CA TYR A 24 2.75 2.29 -10.38
C TYR A 24 2.25 2.71 -9.00
N GLU A 25 1.38 3.72 -8.89
CA GLU A 25 0.83 4.14 -7.59
C GLU A 25 0.02 3.02 -6.97
N LYS A 26 -0.83 2.38 -7.78
CA LYS A 26 -1.64 1.24 -7.37
C LYS A 26 -0.78 0.01 -7.04
N PHE A 27 0.25 -0.26 -7.84
CA PHE A 27 1.19 -1.34 -7.56
C PHE A 27 1.92 -1.12 -6.22
N TYR A 28 2.45 0.08 -5.97
CA TYR A 28 3.11 0.40 -4.70
C TYR A 28 2.15 0.28 -3.51
N LEU A 29 0.91 0.75 -3.64
CA LEU A 29 -0.10 0.62 -2.60
C LEU A 29 -0.30 -0.86 -2.21
N TYR A 30 -0.48 -1.74 -3.19
CA TYR A 30 -0.74 -3.15 -2.93
C TYR A 30 0.46 -3.86 -2.32
N SER A 31 1.66 -3.62 -2.83
CA SER A 31 2.87 -4.20 -2.26
C SER A 31 3.13 -3.72 -0.83
N ILE A 32 2.99 -2.41 -0.57
CA ILE A 32 3.22 -1.84 0.77
C ILE A 32 2.21 -2.41 1.76
N VAL A 33 0.92 -2.34 1.45
CA VAL A 33 -0.13 -2.82 2.36
C VAL A 33 0.04 -4.30 2.66
N THR A 34 0.28 -5.12 1.62
CA THR A 34 0.44 -6.58 1.78
C THR A 34 1.65 -6.92 2.65
N HIS A 35 2.81 -6.30 2.41
CA HIS A 35 4.01 -6.61 3.20
C HIS A 35 3.94 -6.06 4.62
N SER A 36 3.37 -4.87 4.83
CA SER A 36 3.20 -4.29 6.16
C SER A 36 2.22 -5.08 7.01
N THR A 37 1.07 -5.49 6.48
CA THR A 37 0.11 -6.30 7.24
C THR A 37 0.63 -7.72 7.46
N ALA A 38 1.44 -8.28 6.55
CA ALA A 38 2.10 -9.57 6.75
C ALA A 38 3.11 -9.54 7.91
N ILE A 39 3.83 -8.43 8.11
CA ILE A 39 4.70 -8.21 9.28
C ILE A 39 3.90 -8.26 10.58
N GLU A 40 2.65 -7.81 10.56
CA GLU A 40 1.71 -7.86 11.68
C GLU A 40 0.98 -9.22 11.80
N GLY A 41 1.28 -10.17 10.92
CA GLY A 41 0.74 -11.55 10.96
C GLY A 41 -0.41 -11.82 10.00
N SER A 42 -0.75 -10.89 9.09
CA SER A 42 -1.74 -11.15 8.05
C SER A 42 -1.24 -12.18 7.06
N THR A 43 -2.12 -13.10 6.65
CA THR A 43 -1.83 -14.09 5.61
C THR A 43 -2.39 -13.70 4.24
N MET A 44 -2.91 -12.47 4.09
CA MET A 44 -3.46 -11.96 2.84
C MET A 44 -2.37 -11.83 1.76
N THR A 45 -2.66 -12.31 0.56
CA THR A 45 -1.78 -12.17 -0.60
C THR A 45 -2.09 -10.90 -1.38
N GLU A 46 -1.14 -10.44 -2.21
CA GLU A 46 -1.34 -9.25 -3.03
C GLU A 46 -2.54 -9.38 -3.98
N VAL A 47 -2.75 -10.56 -4.58
CA VAL A 47 -3.90 -10.83 -5.47
C VAL A 47 -5.22 -10.78 -4.71
N GLU A 48 -5.26 -11.33 -3.49
CA GLU A 48 -6.44 -11.22 -2.62
C GLU A 48 -6.74 -9.78 -2.22
N ASN A 49 -5.70 -8.99 -1.94
CA ASN A 49 -5.82 -7.56 -1.66
C ASN A 49 -6.27 -6.76 -2.88
N GLN A 50 -5.79 -7.07 -4.08
CA GLN A 50 -6.26 -6.46 -5.33
C GLN A 50 -7.78 -6.64 -5.50
N LEU A 51 -8.28 -7.86 -5.35
CA LEU A 51 -9.71 -8.16 -5.43
C LEU A 51 -10.51 -7.46 -4.32
N LEU A 52 -9.97 -7.41 -3.10
CA LEU A 52 -10.61 -6.73 -1.97
C LEU A 52 -10.73 -5.22 -2.20
N PHE A 53 -9.71 -4.59 -2.76
CA PHE A 53 -9.65 -3.15 -2.94
C PHE A 53 -10.41 -2.65 -4.17
N ASP A 54 -10.38 -3.39 -5.27
CA ASP A 54 -11.02 -3.00 -6.53
C ASP A 54 -12.47 -3.49 -6.63
N GLU A 55 -12.73 -4.74 -6.24
CA GLU A 55 -14.02 -5.40 -6.45
C GLU A 55 -14.85 -5.51 -5.15
N GLY A 56 -14.25 -5.18 -3.99
CA GLY A 56 -14.88 -5.36 -2.69
C GLY A 56 -15.07 -6.83 -2.31
N LEU A 57 -14.37 -7.75 -2.99
CA LEU A 57 -14.50 -9.18 -2.76
C LEU A 57 -13.63 -9.62 -1.59
N SER A 58 -14.26 -10.14 -0.55
CA SER A 58 -13.56 -10.75 0.58
C SER A 58 -12.80 -12.00 0.15
N ALA A 59 -11.55 -12.12 0.57
CA ALA A 59 -10.75 -13.32 0.36
C ALA A 59 -11.36 -14.52 1.12
N LYS A 60 -11.69 -15.59 0.38
CA LYS A 60 -12.32 -16.79 0.95
C LYS A 60 -11.37 -17.45 1.95
N GLY A 61 -11.84 -17.63 3.19
CA GLY A 61 -11.08 -18.31 4.26
C GLY A 61 -10.15 -17.40 5.07
N LYS A 62 -10.17 -16.09 4.83
CA LYS A 62 -9.43 -15.09 5.60
C LYS A 62 -10.32 -14.44 6.64
N SER A 63 -9.76 -14.11 7.80
CA SER A 63 -10.54 -13.49 8.88
C SER A 63 -11.00 -12.08 8.51
N ILE A 64 -12.11 -11.64 9.10
CA ILE A 64 -12.59 -10.26 8.96
C ILE A 64 -11.55 -9.28 9.52
N ILE A 65 -10.81 -9.67 10.56
CA ILE A 65 -9.75 -8.86 11.14
C ILE A 65 -8.62 -8.63 10.14
N GLU A 66 -8.10 -9.67 9.48
CA GLU A 66 -7.07 -9.52 8.45
C GLU A 66 -7.53 -8.63 7.29
N GLN A 67 -8.78 -8.78 6.85
CA GLN A 67 -9.35 -7.93 5.79
C GLN A 67 -9.44 -6.47 6.25
N ASN A 68 -9.89 -6.24 7.48
CA ASN A 68 -9.98 -4.90 8.05
C ASN A 68 -8.60 -4.26 8.25
N MET A 69 -7.57 -5.03 8.64
CA MET A 69 -6.19 -4.53 8.75
C MET A 69 -5.71 -3.96 7.42
N ASN A 70 -5.93 -4.71 6.33
CA ASN A 70 -5.53 -4.29 4.99
C ASN A 70 -6.33 -3.07 4.50
N LEU A 71 -7.64 -3.00 4.80
CA LEU A 71 -8.49 -1.86 4.44
C LEU A 71 -8.13 -0.58 5.22
N ASP A 72 -7.88 -0.71 6.52
CA ASP A 72 -7.53 0.43 7.38
C ASP A 72 -6.14 0.97 7.02
N LEU A 73 -5.16 0.09 6.74
CA LEU A 73 -3.83 0.51 6.29
C LEU A 73 -3.87 1.15 4.89
N LYS A 74 -4.70 0.62 3.97
CA LYS A 74 -4.95 1.26 2.67
C LYS A 74 -5.49 2.68 2.87
N ALA A 75 -6.49 2.87 3.73
CA ALA A 75 -7.07 4.18 3.98
C ALA A 75 -6.05 5.15 4.60
N ALA A 76 -5.19 4.67 5.49
CA ALA A 76 -4.12 5.48 6.07
C ALA A 76 -3.08 5.90 5.02
N TYR A 77 -2.72 4.99 4.10
CA TYR A 77 -1.83 5.29 2.98
C TYR A 77 -2.42 6.37 2.07
N GLU A 78 -3.68 6.21 1.64
CA GLU A 78 -4.37 7.19 0.80
C GLU A 78 -4.41 8.56 1.47
N ARG A 79 -4.74 8.61 2.77
CA ARG A 79 -4.72 9.84 3.54
C ARG A 79 -3.32 10.47 3.62
N SER A 80 -2.29 9.66 3.82
CA SER A 80 -0.90 10.15 3.84
C SER A 80 -0.47 10.72 2.48
N MET A 81 -0.96 10.16 1.37
CA MET A 81 -0.67 10.66 0.03
C MET A 81 -1.38 11.99 -0.23
N GLU A 82 -2.62 12.17 0.25
CA GLU A 82 -3.30 13.47 0.23
C GLU A 82 -2.50 14.53 1.01
N MET A 83 -2.12 14.23 2.24
CA MET A 83 -1.32 15.12 3.09
C MET A 83 0.03 15.48 2.43
N ALA A 84 0.66 14.53 1.75
CA ALA A 84 1.91 14.75 1.01
C ALA A 84 1.71 15.70 -0.18
N ARG A 85 0.63 15.53 -0.94
CA ARG A 85 0.26 16.43 -2.06
C ARG A 85 -0.03 17.85 -1.58
N GLU A 86 -0.62 17.98 -0.39
CA GLU A 86 -0.89 19.28 0.26
C GLU A 86 0.35 19.90 0.94
N HIS A 87 1.49 19.20 0.94
CA HIS A 87 2.71 19.58 1.68
C HIS A 87 2.44 19.83 3.17
N THR A 88 1.55 19.03 3.76
CA THR A 88 1.21 19.13 5.18
C THR A 88 2.46 18.92 6.04
N PRO A 89 2.81 19.84 6.94
CA PRO A 89 3.98 19.67 7.81
C PRO A 89 3.76 18.54 8.81
N PHE A 90 4.84 17.87 9.17
CA PHE A 90 4.80 16.87 10.24
C PHE A 90 4.33 17.50 11.55
N SER A 91 3.30 16.92 12.16
CA SER A 91 2.74 17.36 13.43
C SER A 91 2.23 16.18 14.24
N ILE A 92 2.11 16.37 15.56
CA ILE A 92 1.56 15.35 16.45
C ILE A 92 0.11 15.02 16.07
N ASP A 93 -0.66 16.02 15.67
CA ASP A 93 -2.07 15.83 15.31
C ASP A 93 -2.22 15.02 14.02
N MET A 94 -1.34 15.25 13.03
CA MET A 94 -1.26 14.42 11.83
C MET A 94 -0.93 12.96 12.17
N LEU A 95 0.03 12.72 13.07
CA LEU A 95 0.39 11.36 13.49
C LEU A 95 -0.77 10.66 14.23
N LYS A 96 -1.50 11.39 15.07
CA LYS A 96 -2.70 10.87 15.74
C LYS A 96 -3.80 10.53 14.74
N GLU A 97 -4.00 11.38 13.73
CA GLU A 97 -4.96 11.13 12.67
C GLU A 97 -4.63 9.84 11.92
N LEU A 98 -3.40 9.68 11.44
CA LEU A 98 -2.97 8.46 10.76
C LEU A 98 -3.11 7.22 11.65
N SER A 99 -2.69 7.30 12.92
CA SER A 99 -2.84 6.20 13.88
C SER A 99 -4.31 5.81 14.10
N SER A 100 -5.21 6.79 14.15
CA SER A 100 -6.65 6.54 14.29
C SER A 100 -7.27 5.87 13.07
N ILE A 101 -6.68 6.07 11.88
CA ILE A 101 -7.15 5.46 10.63
C ILE A 101 -6.69 4.00 10.56
N VAL A 102 -5.42 3.73 10.86
CA VAL A 102 -4.83 2.37 10.82
C VAL A 102 -5.53 1.40 11.76
N MET A 103 -6.04 1.88 12.90
CA MET A 103 -6.67 1.05 13.93
C MET A 103 -8.20 1.21 14.00
N ARG A 104 -8.84 1.78 12.97
CA ARG A 104 -10.25 2.16 13.03
C ARG A 104 -11.18 0.97 13.27
N ARG A 105 -10.92 -0.17 12.64
CA ARG A 105 -11.75 -1.38 12.69
C ARG A 105 -11.02 -2.55 13.35
N THR A 106 -9.74 -2.40 13.61
CA THR A 106 -8.82 -3.42 14.16
C THR A 106 -8.22 -3.01 15.50
N GLY A 107 -8.72 -1.94 16.11
CA GLY A 107 -8.35 -1.46 17.44
C GLY A 107 -8.78 -2.42 18.55
N GLU A 108 -8.14 -3.57 18.62
CA GLU A 108 -8.12 -4.50 19.75
C GLU A 108 -6.67 -4.60 20.26
N ASP A 109 -6.43 -5.30 21.37
CA ASP A 109 -5.08 -5.71 21.77
C ASP A 109 -4.51 -6.61 20.67
N ILE A 110 -3.89 -6.02 19.65
CA ILE A 110 -3.06 -6.74 18.71
C ILE A 110 -1.96 -7.32 19.57
N GLN A 111 -2.04 -8.63 19.81
CA GLN A 111 -0.99 -9.38 20.46
C GLN A 111 0.21 -9.40 19.49
N CYS A 112 0.93 -8.28 19.44
CA CYS A 112 2.20 -8.15 18.77
C CYS A 112 3.10 -9.22 19.38
N THR A 113 3.24 -10.34 18.68
CA THR A 113 4.21 -11.40 19.01
C THR A 113 5.65 -10.95 18.74
N TRP A 114 5.88 -9.65 18.54
CA TRP A 114 7.16 -8.99 18.78
C TRP A 114 7.51 -9.14 20.27
N ARG A 115 7.96 -10.34 20.61
CA ARG A 115 8.86 -10.57 21.73
C ARG A 115 9.99 -9.57 21.52
N CYS A 116 9.97 -8.52 22.34
CA CYS A 116 10.84 -7.37 22.26
C CYS A 116 12.25 -7.78 21.85
N ILE A 117 12.75 -7.18 20.77
CA ILE A 117 14.19 -7.04 20.58
C ILE A 117 14.73 -6.21 21.76
#